data_AF-A0A2D8C6Y2-F1
#
_entry.id   AF-A0A2D8C6Y2-F1
#
_cell.length_a   1.000
_cell.length_b   1.000
_cell.length_c   1.000
_cell.angle_alpha   90.00
_cell.angle_beta   90.00
_cell.angle_gamma   90.00
#
_symmetry.space_group_name_H-M   'P 1'
#
loop_
_entity.id
_entity.type
_entity.pdbx_description
1 polymer ?
#
loop_
_entity_poly.entity_id
_entity_poly.type
_entity_poly.pdbx_seq_one_letter_code
_entity_poly.pdbx_strand_id
1 'polypeptide(L)' 'MMHDWYFGGMHWIWWILWLILIFWIFLIPYPTPGQRRSKDKAMEALRERYARGELSDEEFEQKKKVLQNRMK' A
#
# COMPACT_ATOMS: atom_id res chain seq x y z
N MET A 1 42.95 -8.80 34.89
CA MET A 1 42.98 -8.60 33.42
C MET A 1 41.64 -9.03 32.86
N MET A 2 40.57 -8.24 33.02
CA MET A 2 39.24 -8.55 32.45
C MET A 2 38.40 -7.25 32.38
N HIS A 3 38.78 -6.28 31.54
CA HIS A 3 37.97 -5.07 31.37
C HIS A 3 37.92 -4.52 29.93
N ASP A 4 38.27 -5.32 28.92
CA ASP A 4 38.30 -4.84 27.52
C ASP A 4 37.15 -5.39 26.65
N TRP A 5 36.21 -6.15 27.21
CA TRP A 5 35.10 -6.74 26.44
C TRP A 5 33.91 -5.78 26.22
N TYR A 6 33.83 -4.69 26.99
CA TYR A 6 32.67 -3.79 26.99
C TYR A 6 32.66 -2.76 25.85
N PHE A 7 33.80 -2.47 25.22
CA PHE A 7 33.87 -1.51 24.12
C PHE A 7 33.47 -2.10 22.76
N GLY A 8 33.65 -3.40 22.56
CA GLY A 8 33.22 -4.08 21.33
C GLY A 8 31.72 -4.38 21.32
N GLY A 9 31.19 -4.97 22.40
CA GLY A 9 29.80 -5.44 22.45
C GLY A 9 28.74 -4.35 22.31
N MET A 10 29.02 -3.14 22.81
CA MET A 10 28.07 -2.02 22.74
C MET A 10 27.80 -1.57 21.29
N HIS A 11 28.81 -1.62 20.43
CA HIS A 11 28.66 -1.24 19.01
C HIS A 11 27.86 -2.28 18.23
N TRP A 12 28.08 -3.57 18.53
CA TRP A 12 27.34 -4.67 17.91
C TRP A 12 25.85 -4.63 18.25
N ILE A 13 25.51 -4.30 19.49
CA ILE A 13 24.11 -4.12 19.92
C ILE A 13 23.42 -3.01 19.10
N TRP A 14 24.14 -1.91 18.82
CA TRP A 14 23.62 -0.83 17.99
C TRP A 14 23.32 -1.30 16.55
N TRP A 15 24.24 -2.04 15.93
CA TRP A 15 24.04 -2.62 14.59
C TRP A 15 22.90 -3.64 14.53
N ILE A 16 22.75 -4.48 15.56
CA ILE A 16 21.67 -5.44 15.66
C ILE A 16 20.30 -4.73 15.73
N LEU A 17 20.22 -3.63 16.48
CA LEU A 17 18.99 -2.82 16.58
C LEU A 17 18.60 -2.25 15.21
N TRP A 18 19.57 -1.72 14.44
CA TRP A 18 19.33 -1.26 13.07
C TRP A 18 18.88 -2.38 12.12
N LEU A 19 19.51 -3.56 12.20
CA LEU A 19 19.11 -4.71 11.39
C LEU A 19 17.67 -5.15 11.68
N ILE A 20 17.28 -5.20 12.96
CA ILE A 20 15.91 -5.55 13.37
C ILE A 20 14.92 -4.52 12.83
N LEU A 21 15.24 -3.22 12.91
CA LEU A 21 14.39 -2.15 12.40
C LEU A 21 14.16 -2.28 10.89
N ILE A 22 15.23 -2.52 10.11
CA ILE A 22 15.14 -2.72 8.67
C ILE A 22 14.31 -3.96 8.35
N PHE A 23 14.57 -5.07 9.03
CA PHE A 23 13.81 -6.30 8.85
C PHE A 23 12.30 -6.09 9.12
N TRP A 24 11.96 -5.34 10.17
CA TRP A 24 10.58 -4.96 10.47
C TRP A 24 9.93 -4.11 9.38
N ILE A 25 10.66 -3.16 8.79
CA ILE A 25 10.16 -2.31 7.68
C ILE A 25 9.80 -3.17 6.47
N PHE A 26 10.58 -4.21 6.17
CA PHE A 26 10.28 -5.14 5.07
C PHE A 26 9.19 -6.16 5.40
N LEU A 27 9.01 -6.49 6.69
CA LEU A 27 7.95 -7.40 7.13
C LEU A 27 6.57 -6.76 7.13
N ILE A 28 6.48 -5.43 7.21
CA ILE A 28 5.21 -4.73 7.05
C ILE A 28 4.84 -4.82 5.58
N PRO A 29 3.79 -5.57 5.20
CA PRO A 29 3.26 -5.49 3.85
C PRO A 29 2.66 -4.09 3.74
N TYR A 30 3.44 -3.12 3.27
CA TYR A 30 2.91 -1.81 2.93
C TYR A 30 1.84 -2.07 1.87
N PRO A 31 0.54 -1.84 2.16
CA PRO A 31 -0.47 -1.95 1.14
C PRO A 31 -0.14 -0.84 0.15
N THR A 32 0.35 -1.21 -1.03
CA THR A 32 0.79 -0.29 -2.07
C THR A 32 -0.28 0.77 -2.24
N PRO A 33 -0.07 2.03 -1.79
CA PRO A 33 -1.15 3.02 -1.76
C PRO A 33 -1.59 3.38 -3.19
N GLY A 34 -0.79 3.03 -4.21
CA GLY A 34 -1.11 3.22 -5.61
C GLY A 34 -2.25 2.34 -6.13
N GLN A 35 -2.45 1.12 -5.61
CA GLN A 35 -3.45 0.21 -6.19
C GLN A 35 -4.87 0.47 -5.67
N ARG A 36 -5.04 0.98 -4.44
CA ARG A 36 -6.36 1.43 -3.97
C ARG A 36 -6.75 2.78 -4.58
N ARG A 37 -5.79 3.71 -4.70
CA ARG A 37 -6.06 5.04 -5.26
C ARG A 37 -6.45 5.01 -6.75
N SER A 38 -5.95 4.03 -7.52
CA SER A 38 -6.38 3.86 -8.92
C SER A 38 -7.79 3.25 -9.03
N LYS A 39 -8.17 2.36 -8.11
CA LYS A 39 -9.53 1.78 -8.02
C LYS A 39 -10.57 2.86 -7.80
N ASP A 40 -10.31 3.75 -6.85
CA ASP A 40 -11.24 4.85 -6.53
C ASP A 40 -11.34 5.84 -7.69
N LYS A 41 -10.22 6.21 -8.32
CA LYS A 41 -10.22 7.13 -9.48
C LYS A 41 -11.06 6.63 -10.66
N ALA A 42 -11.02 5.33 -10.98
CA ALA A 42 -11.79 4.78 -12.09
C ALA A 42 -13.31 4.78 -11.79
N MET A 43 -13.69 4.48 -10.55
CA MET A 43 -15.09 4.51 -10.10
C MET A 43 -15.63 5.95 -10.05
N GLU A 44 -14.80 6.89 -9.58
CA GLU A 44 -15.12 8.30 -9.48
C GLU A 44 -15.34 8.93 -10.86
N ALA A 45 -14.46 8.63 -11.83
CA ALA A 45 -14.63 9.06 -13.22
C ALA A 45 -15.90 8.50 -13.89
N LEU A 46 -16.31 7.27 -13.56
CA LEU A 46 -17.55 6.69 -14.07
C LEU A 46 -18.79 7.40 -13.48
N ARG A 47 -18.79 7.66 -12.18
CA ARG A 47 -19.87 8.41 -11.50
C ARG A 47 -19.99 9.84 -12.02
N GLU A 48 -18.87 10.52 -12.27
CA GLU A 48 -18.87 11.89 -12.77
C GLU A 48 -19.50 12.00 -14.17
N ARG A 49 -19.31 11.01 -15.04
CA ARG A 49 -19.95 10.96 -16.37
C ARG A 49 -21.44 10.64 -16.29
N TYR A 50 -21.82 9.76 -15.36
CA TYR A 50 -23.23 9.47 -15.08
C TYR A 50 -23.97 10.72 -14.54
N ALA A 51 -23.36 11.45 -13.60
CA ALA A 51 -23.92 12.69 -13.07
C ALA A 51 -24.06 13.80 -14.12
N ARG A 52 -23.20 13.78 -15.16
CA ARG A 52 -23.32 14.66 -16.33
C ARG A 52 -24.44 14.25 -17.30
N GLY A 53 -25.08 13.10 -17.10
CA GLY A 53 -26.11 12.56 -18.01
C GLY A 53 -25.54 12.03 -19.33
N GLU A 54 -24.21 11.85 -19.43
CA GLU A 54 -23.56 11.29 -20.63
C GLU A 54 -23.71 9.77 -20.74
N LEU A 55 -24.17 9.11 -19.66
CA LEU A 55 -24.40 7.67 -19.59
C LEU A 55 -25.84 7.37 -19.23
N SER A 56 -26.42 6.37 -19.88
CA SER A 56 -27.68 5.75 -19.44
C SER A 56 -27.47 4.87 -18.19
N ASP A 57 -28.53 4.67 -17.40
CA ASP A 57 -28.53 3.79 -16.22
C ASP A 57 -28.01 2.37 -16.55
N GLU A 58 -28.40 1.85 -17.72
CA GLU A 58 -27.98 0.52 -18.19
C GLU A 58 -26.47 0.46 -18.46
N GLU A 59 -25.93 1.49 -19.12
CA GLU A 59 -24.49 1.58 -19.42
C GLU A 59 -23.66 1.75 -18.15
N PHE A 60 -24.17 2.51 -17.18
CA PHE A 60 -23.52 2.71 -15.90
C PHE A 60 -23.41 1.40 -15.13
N GLU A 61 -24.50 0.65 -15.02
CA GLU A 61 -24.52 -0.64 -14.32
C GLU A 61 -23.63 -1.70 -15.00
N GLN A 62 -23.61 -1.75 -16.34
CA GLN A 62 -22.68 -2.63 -17.07
C GLN A 62 -21.22 -2.28 -16.77
N LYS A 63 -20.83 -1.00 -16.90
CA LYS A 63 -19.43 -0.56 -16.68
C LYS A 63 -19.00 -0.72 -15.22
N LYS A 64 -19.90 -0.46 -14.27
CA LYS A 64 -19.68 -0.68 -12.84
C LYS A 64 -19.40 -2.15 -12.53
N LYS A 65 -20.18 -3.09 -13.09
CA LYS A 65 -19.95 -4.53 -12.93
C LYS A 65 -18.62 -4.98 -13.53
N VAL A 66 -18.28 -4.49 -14.73
CA VAL A 66 -16.99 -4.80 -15.38
C VAL A 66 -15.82 -4.29 -14.55
N LEU A 67 -15.90 -3.05 -14.05
CA LEU A 67 -14.87 -2.49 -13.17
C LEU A 67 -14.75 -3.30 -11.88
N GLN A 68 -15.88 -3.64 -11.23
CA GLN A 68 -15.87 -4.43 -9.99
C GLN A 68 -15.26 -5.82 -10.21
N ASN A 69 -15.56 -6.47 -11.33
CA ASN A 69 -15.05 -7.81 -11.65
C ASN A 69 -13.56 -7.79 -12.05
N ARG A 70 -13.09 -6.72 -12.70
CA ARG A 70 -11.66 -6.52 -13.04
C ARG A 70 -10.80 -6.12 -11.84
N MET A 71 -11.43 -5.62 -10.77
CA MET A 71 -10.76 -5.15 -9.54
C MET A 71 -10.77 -6.17 -8.40
N LYS A 72 -11.41 -7.34 -8.61
CA LYS A 72 -11.43 -8.49 -7.70
C LYS A 72 -10.15 -9.30 -7.85
#